data_AF-A0A946QEL1-F1
#
_entry.id   AF-A0A946QEL1-F1
#
_cell.length_a   1.000
_cell.length_b   1.000
_cell.length_c   1.000
_cell.angle_alpha   90.00
_cell.angle_beta   90.00
_cell.angle_gamma   90.00
#
_symmetry.space_group_name_H-M   'P 1'
#
loop_
_entity.id
_entity.type
_entity.pdbx_description
1 polymer ?
#
loop_
_entity_poly.entity_id
_entity_poly.type
_entity_poly.pdbx_seq_one_letter_code
_entity_poly.pdbx_strand_id
1 'polypeptide(L)'
;MNCFRLHTLVFAVFSLLTASGIHADPPERITTDGRMKQDLCFTHDSQDLIYSVLKTAQLIKLQRLNLQSSEITDFHINANTNESHIDFSKDMKYYAFVRNDGNLHTSVQVQDVVAGETYNLNPGGGFACVRALTISPNG
;
A
#
# COMPACT_ATOMS: atom_id res chain seq x y z
N MET A 1 -7.01 28.14 -56.60
CA MET A 1 -7.88 27.08 -56.00
C MET A 1 -7.09 25.95 -55.30
N ASN A 2 -5.80 26.12 -54.94
CA ASN A 2 -4.98 25.05 -54.34
C ASN A 2 -4.76 25.16 -52.81
N CYS A 3 -4.97 26.33 -52.18
CA CYS A 3 -4.73 26.51 -50.75
C CYS A 3 -5.76 25.81 -49.84
N PHE A 4 -7.01 25.67 -50.28
CA PHE A 4 -8.07 25.00 -49.50
C PHE A 4 -7.80 23.50 -49.34
N ARG A 5 -7.27 22.83 -50.37
CA ARG A 5 -6.95 21.38 -50.32
C ARG A 5 -5.80 21.05 -49.37
N LEU A 6 -4.84 21.97 -49.21
CA LEU A 6 -3.70 21.78 -48.31
C LEU A 6 -4.13 21.89 -46.84
N HIS A 7 -5.04 22.80 -46.51
CA HIS A 7 -5.54 22.98 -45.14
C HIS A 7 -6.37 21.77 -44.67
N THR A 8 -7.20 21.21 -45.56
CA THR A 8 -7.99 20.01 -45.23
C THR A 8 -7.09 18.78 -44.98
N LEU A 9 -5.99 18.66 -45.72
CA LEU A 9 -5.07 17.53 -45.59
C LEU A 9 -4.24 17.63 -44.30
N VAL A 10 -3.80 18.84 -43.92
CA VAL A 10 -3.11 19.08 -42.64
C VAL A 10 -4.02 18.80 -41.45
N PHE A 11 -5.30 19.21 -41.51
CA PHE A 11 -6.26 18.94 -40.43
C PHE A 11 -6.59 17.45 -40.28
N ALA A 12 -6.65 16.71 -41.38
CA ALA A 12 -6.86 15.27 -41.37
C ALA A 12 -5.66 14.52 -40.76
N VAL A 13 -4.43 14.93 -41.12
CA VAL A 13 -3.20 14.34 -40.55
C VAL A 13 -3.06 14.67 -39.06
N PHE A 14 -3.39 15.90 -38.64
CA PHE A 14 -3.35 16.29 -37.23
C PHE A 14 -4.38 15.51 -36.39
N SER A 15 -5.59 15.30 -36.92
CA SER A 15 -6.63 14.48 -36.28
C SER A 15 -6.23 13.00 -36.15
N LEU A 16 -5.49 12.46 -37.13
CA LEU A 16 -4.96 11.09 -37.11
C LEU A 16 -3.81 10.92 -36.09
N LEU A 17 -2.98 11.95 -35.89
CA LEU A 17 -1.90 11.93 -34.90
C LEU A 17 -2.41 12.03 -33.45
N THR A 18 -3.51 12.75 -33.22
CA THR A 18 -4.16 12.83 -31.90
C THR A 18 -5.02 11.61 -31.56
N ALA A 19 -5.34 10.77 -32.55
CA ALA A 19 -6.12 9.54 -32.35
C ALA A 19 -5.27 8.34 -31.88
N SER A 20 -3.97 8.55 -31.65
CA SER A 20 -3.11 7.64 -30.88
C SER A 20 -3.64 7.59 -29.44
N GLY A 21 -4.66 6.77 -29.20
CA GLY A 21 -5.29 6.63 -27.89
C GLY A 21 -4.25 6.32 -26.84
N ILE A 22 -4.29 7.06 -25.73
CA ILE A 22 -3.56 6.72 -24.51
C ILE A 22 -4.17 5.41 -24.01
N HIS A 23 -3.64 4.28 -24.48
CA HIS A 23 -3.95 2.99 -23.90
C HIS A 23 -3.15 2.89 -22.61
N ALA A 24 -3.86 2.74 -21.49
CA ALA A 24 -3.21 2.29 -20.27
C ALA A 24 -2.61 0.92 -20.54
N ASP A 25 -1.37 0.70 -20.10
CA ASP A 25 -0.76 -0.62 -20.12
C ASP A 25 -1.68 -1.62 -19.40
N PRO A 26 -1.75 -2.88 -19.87
CA PRO A 26 -2.54 -3.90 -19.20
C PRO A 26 -2.08 -4.03 -17.74
N PRO A 27 -2.99 -4.21 -16.78
CA PRO A 27 -2.62 -4.38 -15.38
C PRO A 27 -1.60 -5.51 -15.20
N GLU A 28 -0.49 -5.20 -14.54
CA GLU A 28 0.55 -6.19 -14.25
C GLU A 28 0.21 -7.03 -13.01
N ARG A 29 0.42 -8.34 -13.11
CA ARG A 29 0.23 -9.26 -11.99
C ARG A 29 1.52 -9.38 -11.17
N ILE A 30 1.53 -8.73 -10.01
CA ILE A 30 2.71 -8.66 -9.12
C ILE A 30 2.84 -9.83 -8.12
N THR A 31 1.81 -10.67 -7.93
CA THR A 31 1.88 -11.87 -7.05
C THR A 31 1.12 -13.05 -7.63
N THR A 32 1.54 -14.28 -7.29
CA THR A 32 0.95 -15.53 -7.83
C THR A 32 0.52 -16.56 -6.79
N ASP A 33 0.73 -16.29 -5.50
CA ASP A 33 0.57 -17.28 -4.42
C ASP A 33 -0.89 -17.62 -4.03
N GLY A 34 -1.87 -17.05 -4.74
CA GLY A 34 -3.30 -17.30 -4.52
C GLY A 34 -3.87 -16.73 -3.21
N ARG A 35 -3.07 -16.04 -2.39
CA ARG A 35 -3.55 -15.42 -1.14
C ARG A 35 -4.25 -14.10 -1.41
N MET A 36 -5.23 -13.75 -0.60
CA MET A 36 -5.84 -12.42 -0.61
C MET A 36 -4.89 -11.42 0.06
N LYS A 37 -4.66 -10.27 -0.58
CA LYS A 37 -3.90 -9.15 -0.04
C LYS A 37 -4.88 -8.08 0.38
N GLN A 38 -4.77 -7.61 1.61
CA GLN A 38 -5.66 -6.61 2.19
C GLN A 38 -4.82 -5.46 2.76
N ASP A 39 -5.48 -4.32 3.02
CA ASP A 39 -4.85 -3.13 3.64
C ASP A 39 -3.52 -2.71 2.98
N LEU A 40 -3.55 -2.60 1.64
CA LEU A 40 -2.37 -2.28 0.84
C LEU A 40 -1.85 -0.87 1.14
N CYS A 41 -0.55 -0.74 1.38
CA CYS A 41 0.12 0.52 1.67
C CYS A 41 1.49 0.57 1.00
N PHE A 42 1.70 1.55 0.13
CA PHE A 42 3.02 1.81 -0.47
C PHE A 42 3.88 2.61 0.51
N THR A 43 5.16 2.28 0.59
CA THR A 43 6.13 3.16 1.23
C THR A 43 6.30 4.44 0.41
N HIS A 44 6.64 5.58 1.05
CA HIS A 44 6.74 6.87 0.34
C HIS A 44 7.88 6.93 -0.68
N ASP A 45 8.88 6.05 -0.57
CA ASP A 45 9.91 5.85 -1.59
C ASP A 45 9.48 4.95 -2.76
N SER A 46 8.25 4.42 -2.71
CA SER A 46 7.64 3.55 -3.72
C SER A 46 8.44 2.28 -4.05
N GLN A 47 9.32 1.84 -3.14
CA GLN A 47 10.10 0.61 -3.33
C GLN A 47 9.37 -0.63 -2.83
N ASP A 48 8.61 -0.48 -1.75
CA ASP A 48 7.95 -1.58 -1.08
C ASP A 48 6.42 -1.37 -1.04
N LEU A 49 5.70 -2.47 -1.22
CA LEU A 49 4.28 -2.57 -0.95
C LEU A 49 4.07 -3.43 0.29
N ILE A 50 3.45 -2.87 1.32
CA ILE A 50 3.10 -3.58 2.54
C ILE A 50 1.61 -3.93 2.49
N TYR A 51 1.26 -5.14 2.92
CA TYR A 51 -0.13 -5.61 2.95
C TYR A 51 -0.33 -6.66 4.04
N SER A 52 -1.57 -6.79 4.51
CA SER A 52 -1.97 -7.88 5.40
C SER A 52 -2.31 -9.14 4.60
N VAL A 53 -1.95 -10.30 5.14
CA VAL A 53 -2.27 -11.62 4.58
C VAL A 53 -2.62 -12.60 5.69
N LEU A 54 -3.59 -13.47 5.43
CA LEU A 54 -3.80 -14.67 6.25
C LEU A 54 -2.66 -15.65 5.98
N LYS A 55 -1.60 -15.60 6.80
CA LYS A 55 -0.36 -16.37 6.62
C LYS A 55 -0.57 -17.84 6.98
N THR A 56 -1.29 -18.07 8.07
CA THR A 56 -1.77 -19.40 8.51
C THR A 56 -3.25 -19.29 8.82
N ALA A 57 -3.92 -20.41 9.14
CA ALA A 57 -5.35 -20.40 9.46
C ALA A 57 -5.75 -19.50 10.65
N GLN A 58 -4.79 -19.04 11.46
CA GLN A 58 -5.06 -18.29 12.70
C GLN A 58 -4.22 -17.00 12.83
N LEU A 59 -3.36 -16.70 11.85
CA LEU A 59 -2.41 -15.59 11.95
C LEU A 59 -2.46 -14.73 10.69
N ILE A 60 -2.88 -13.48 10.87
CA ILE A 60 -2.73 -12.41 9.89
C ILE A 60 -1.39 -11.72 10.16
N LYS A 61 -0.54 -11.62 9.14
CA LYS A 61 0.73 -10.88 9.22
C LYS A 61 0.76 -9.77 8.19
N LEU A 62 1.49 -8.72 8.49
CA LEU A 62 1.97 -7.78 7.49
C LEU A 62 3.13 -8.42 6.71
N GLN A 63 3.04 -8.42 5.39
CA GLN A 63 4.10 -8.81 4.47
C GLN A 63 4.59 -7.60 3.68
N ARG A 64 5.87 -7.63 3.32
CA ARG A 64 6.54 -6.69 2.43
C ARG A 64 6.75 -7.36 1.09
N LEU A 65 6.31 -6.73 0.01
CA LEU A 65 6.71 -7.03 -1.35
C LEU A 65 7.65 -5.92 -1.83
N ASN A 66 8.88 -6.28 -2.17
CA ASN A 66 9.75 -5.38 -2.89
C ASN A 66 9.34 -5.34 -4.37
N LEU A 67 9.00 -4.15 -4.88
CA LEU A 67 8.43 -3.99 -6.22
C LEU A 67 9.47 -4.19 -7.34
N GLN A 68 10.76 -4.03 -7.04
CA GLN A 68 11.82 -4.25 -8.02
C GLN A 68 12.21 -5.73 -8.13
N SER A 69 12.46 -6.40 -7.00
CA SER A 69 12.91 -7.79 -6.96
C SER A 69 11.78 -8.82 -6.97
N SER A 70 10.53 -8.37 -6.74
CA SER A 70 9.38 -9.24 -6.47
C SER A 70 9.53 -10.15 -5.24
N GLU A 71 10.51 -9.87 -4.38
CA GLU A 71 10.73 -10.63 -3.15
C GLU A 71 9.63 -10.32 -2.11
N ILE A 72 9.11 -11.37 -1.48
CA ILE A 72 8.09 -11.27 -0.43
C ILE A 72 8.68 -11.76 0.90
N THR A 73 8.70 -10.87 1.90
CA THR A 73 9.16 -11.18 3.26
C THR A 73 8.09 -10.80 4.29
N ASP A 74 8.22 -11.32 5.51
CA ASP A 74 7.38 -10.85 6.62
C ASP A 74 7.89 -9.47 7.07
N PHE A 75 7.00 -8.48 7.20
CA PHE A 75 7.40 -7.12 7.60
C PHE A 75 7.95 -7.09 9.03
N HIS A 76 7.28 -7.78 9.95
CA HIS A 76 7.78 -8.07 11.29
C HIS A 76 8.08 -9.58 11.42
N ILE A 77 9.36 -9.94 11.40
CA ILE A 77 9.83 -11.35 11.43
C ILE A 77 9.27 -12.09 12.64
N ASN A 78 9.29 -11.44 13.81
CA ASN A 78 8.93 -12.03 15.10
C ASN A 78 7.46 -11.81 15.51
N ALA A 79 6.61 -11.28 14.62
CA ALA A 79 5.19 -11.09 14.93
C ALA A 79 4.49 -12.43 15.17
N ASN A 80 3.88 -12.55 16.36
CA ASN A 80 3.23 -13.75 16.88
C ASN A 80 1.74 -13.55 17.18
N THR A 81 1.19 -12.40 16.82
CA THR A 81 -0.22 -12.04 16.94
C THR A 81 -0.66 -11.36 15.64
N ASN A 82 -1.96 -11.18 15.46
CA ASN A 82 -2.50 -10.58 14.24
C ASN A 82 -2.04 -9.14 14.08
N GLU A 83 -1.55 -8.83 12.89
CA GLU A 83 -1.18 -7.48 12.47
C GLU A 83 -1.88 -7.18 11.14
N SER A 84 -2.48 -6.01 11.07
CA SER A 84 -3.26 -5.55 9.92
C SER A 84 -3.11 -4.04 9.80
N HIS A 85 -3.38 -3.49 8.61
CA HIS A 85 -3.44 -2.05 8.37
C HIS A 85 -2.21 -1.26 8.85
N ILE A 86 -1.38 -0.81 7.92
CA ILE A 86 -0.19 -0.01 8.21
C ILE A 86 -0.24 1.30 7.45
N ASP A 87 0.28 2.36 8.05
CA ASP A 87 0.52 3.64 7.38
C ASP A 87 1.84 4.24 7.82
N PHE A 88 2.45 5.04 6.95
CA PHE A 88 3.77 5.61 7.12
C PHE A 88 3.69 7.14 7.13
N SER A 89 4.41 7.74 8.08
CA SER A 89 4.72 9.17 8.00
C SER A 89 5.51 9.47 6.72
N LYS A 90 5.34 10.68 6.20
CA LYS A 90 5.96 11.10 4.93
C LYS A 90 7.48 10.97 4.92
N ASP A 91 8.14 11.21 6.06
CA ASP A 91 9.59 11.10 6.20
C ASP A 91 10.07 9.69 6.59
N MET A 92 9.15 8.72 6.67
CA MET A 92 9.38 7.33 7.02
C MET A 92 10.02 7.13 8.41
N LYS A 93 10.08 8.16 9.26
CA LYS A 93 10.62 8.03 10.63
C LYS A 93 9.62 7.36 11.56
N TYR A 94 8.34 7.46 11.25
CA TYR A 94 7.27 6.79 11.96
C TYR A 94 6.44 5.90 11.03
N TYR A 95 6.00 4.77 11.56
CA TYR A 95 4.90 4.01 10.98
C TYR A 95 3.96 3.53 12.08
N ALA A 96 2.68 3.38 11.74
CA ALA A 96 1.68 2.90 12.66
C ALA A 96 0.97 1.69 12.08
N PHE A 97 0.64 0.70 12.92
CA PHE A 97 -0.06 -0.50 12.50
C PHE A 97 -1.08 -0.98 13.54
N VAL A 98 -2.14 -1.65 13.09
CA VAL A 98 -3.10 -2.28 14.01
C VAL A 98 -2.57 -3.66 14.41
N ARG A 99 -2.63 -3.95 15.70
CA ARG A 99 -2.19 -5.23 16.27
C ARG A 99 -3.19 -5.75 17.29
N ASN A 100 -3.39 -7.06 17.34
CA ASN A 100 -4.07 -7.71 18.47
C ASN A 100 -3.16 -7.70 19.71
N ASP A 101 -3.62 -7.08 20.79
CA ASP A 101 -3.04 -7.17 22.15
C ASP A 101 -3.96 -7.90 23.15
N GLY A 102 -5.05 -8.48 22.65
CA GLY A 102 -5.91 -9.43 23.35
C GLY A 102 -6.70 -10.30 22.35
N ASN A 103 -7.53 -11.23 22.84
CA ASN A 103 -8.25 -12.17 21.97
C ASN A 103 -9.26 -11.47 21.04
N LEU A 104 -10.01 -10.50 21.59
CA LEU A 104 -11.04 -9.73 20.88
C LEU A 104 -10.78 -8.23 21.04
N HIS A 105 -9.49 -7.86 20.99
CA HIS A 105 -9.04 -6.51 21.25
C HIS A 105 -7.86 -6.16 20.33
N THR A 106 -7.93 -4.99 19.69
CA THR A 106 -6.83 -4.42 18.91
C THR A 106 -6.43 -3.04 19.40
N SER A 107 -5.15 -2.73 19.24
CA SER A 107 -4.54 -1.43 19.52
C SER A 107 -3.77 -0.93 18.31
N VAL A 108 -3.45 0.36 18.30
CA VAL A 108 -2.52 0.94 17.33
C VAL A 108 -1.13 0.96 17.94
N GLN A 109 -0.18 0.33 17.27
CA GLN A 109 1.23 0.45 17.57
C GLN A 109 1.83 1.53 16.69
N VAL A 110 2.63 2.43 17.27
CA VAL A 110 3.38 3.46 16.54
C VAL A 110 4.86 3.20 16.76
N GLN A 111 5.59 2.90 15.69
CA GLN A 111 7.03 2.69 15.72
C GLN A 111 7.75 4.00 15.39
N ASP A 112 8.67 4.43 16.26
CA ASP A 112 9.74 5.36 15.93
C ASP A 112 10.93 4.55 15.39
N VAL A 113 11.23 4.71 14.10
CA VAL A 113 12.30 3.98 13.40
C VAL A 113 13.67 4.50 13.83
N VAL A 114 13.78 5.79 14.17
CA VAL A 114 15.05 6.43 14.50
C VAL A 114 15.45 6.12 15.95
N ALA A 115 14.50 6.23 16.88
CA ALA A 115 14.71 5.91 18.28
C ALA A 115 14.66 4.41 18.57
N GLY A 116 14.02 3.62 17.70
CA GLY A 116 13.80 2.19 17.92
C GLY A 116 12.73 1.91 18.98
N GLU A 117 11.86 2.88 19.28
CA GLU A 117 10.82 2.79 20.30
C GLU A 117 9.45 2.46 19.69
N THR A 118 8.62 1.74 20.44
CA THR A 118 7.23 1.46 20.05
C THR A 118 6.28 2.02 21.09
N TYR A 119 5.32 2.82 20.66
CA TYR A 119 4.26 3.37 21.48
C TYR A 119 2.95 2.62 21.23
N ASN A 120 2.23 2.29 22.29
CA ASN A 120 0.94 1.61 22.21
C ASN A 120 -0.21 2.58 22.50
N LEU A 121 -1.06 2.82 21.49
CA LEU A 121 -2.31 3.54 21.64
C LEU A 121 -3.44 2.52 21.86
N ASN A 122 -3.63 2.18 23.14
CA ASN A 122 -4.66 1.24 23.57
C ASN A 122 -5.98 2.00 23.84
N PRO A 123 -7.10 1.62 23.20
CA PRO A 123 -8.40 2.28 23.35
C PRO A 123 -9.09 2.06 24.72
N GLY A 124 -8.50 1.29 25.64
CA GLY A 124 -9.05 0.98 26.96
C GLY A 124 -9.62 -0.44 27.04
N GLY A 125 -10.36 -0.73 28.11
CA GLY A 125 -10.92 -2.07 28.35
C GLY A 125 -12.14 -2.41 27.49
N GLY A 126 -12.39 -3.71 27.28
CA GLY A 126 -13.59 -4.24 26.63
C GLY A 126 -13.30 -4.88 25.27
N PHE A 127 -14.32 -4.94 24.42
CA PHE A 127 -14.17 -5.35 23.02
C PHE A 127 -13.91 -4.10 22.17
N ALA A 128 -12.65 -3.87 21.82
CA ALA A 128 -12.26 -2.75 20.97
C ALA A 128 -11.63 -3.26 19.69
N CYS A 129 -12.06 -2.70 18.57
CA CYS A 129 -11.50 -3.03 17.27
C CYS A 129 -11.19 -1.73 16.52
N VAL A 130 -9.91 -1.41 16.42
CA VAL A 130 -9.42 -0.43 15.46
C VAL A 130 -9.50 -1.05 14.08
N ARG A 131 -10.34 -0.47 13.22
CA ARG A 131 -10.59 -0.99 11.86
C ARG A 131 -9.54 -0.51 10.86
N ALA A 132 -9.12 0.74 11.00
CA ALA A 132 -8.23 1.42 10.08
C ALA A 132 -7.50 2.54 10.82
N LEU A 133 -6.35 2.93 10.30
CA LEU A 133 -5.59 4.07 10.78
C LEU A 133 -5.08 4.88 9.59
N THR A 134 -4.73 6.13 9.83
CA THR A 134 -3.96 6.91 8.87
C THR A 134 -3.06 7.85 9.65
N ILE A 135 -1.82 8.01 9.18
CA ILE A 135 -0.92 9.06 9.63
C ILE A 135 -1.21 10.28 8.75
N SER A 136 -1.40 11.44 9.39
CA SER A 136 -1.70 12.64 8.64
C SER A 136 -0.55 13.02 7.69
N PRO A 137 -0.84 13.67 6.53
CA PRO A 137 0.21 13.98 5.55
C PRO A 137 1.36 14.86 6.05
N ASN A 138 1.14 15.59 7.16
CA ASN A 138 2.12 16.44 7.83
C ASN A 138 2.95 15.68 8.90
N GLY A 139 2.73 14.38 9.08
CA GLY A 139 3.26 13.61 10.20
C GLY A 139 2.38 13.80 11.41
#